data_AF-A0A6B3AVT3-F1
#
_entry.id   AF-A0A6B3AVT3-F1
#
_cell.length_a   1.000
_cell.length_b   1.000
_cell.length_c   1.000
_cell.angle_alpha   90.00
_cell.angle_beta   90.00
_cell.angle_gamma   90.00
#
_symmetry.space_group_name_H-M   'P 1'
#
loop_
_entity.id
_entity.type
_entity.pdbx_description
1 polymer ?
#
loop_
_entity_poly.entity_id
_entity_poly.type
_entity_poly.pdbx_seq_one_letter_code
_entity_poly.pdbx_strand_id
1 'polypeptide(L)'
;MSDRIQKIVMRLPDLKSVTKVWDTAERRLGQGDVAFVADLGIALTDRYGSSAAQIWQYRSVFDRLLRLLTTTSGQEHVEQTLRLVSAASPGNGKLVRYTASLLADGQTPQDLTFVFAGGSSRAAASEELRACLVHELVLRGVTVAESPQIEAWATSPHRRHHPLAWLPLELLAIEETPPLPSYSVGGGSYSMPYGPQDGPGVTLGRVTRLPQVTDTTTEKFSEAAAAAVANWAEESNGHSEAGRYDLTEPVETEALPDLLVTLGLQCLNGVGPRKRLALSSCRPEQAWRMLFAAASTGGAYNNGDYGAYGRLAAWRSLAALSGASTAAPVSEVERNAQACDWYSFGAATKWFDRVAWDIGLVSVAPGARRISVLAATDTD
;
A
#
# COMPACT_ATOMS: atom_id res chain seq x y z
N MET A 1 35.34 12.54 -7.13
CA MET A 1 34.15 12.57 -8.01
C MET A 1 34.61 12.75 -9.45
N SER A 2 34.12 11.94 -10.41
CA SER A 2 34.60 11.95 -11.80
C SER A 2 34.15 13.21 -12.57
N ASP A 3 35.01 13.76 -13.42
CA ASP A 3 34.71 14.88 -14.35
C ASP A 3 33.44 14.62 -15.19
N ARG A 4 33.17 13.35 -15.50
CA ARG A 4 31.96 12.94 -16.24
C ARG A 4 30.67 13.11 -15.44
N ILE A 5 30.66 12.81 -14.13
CA ILE A 5 29.48 12.98 -13.27
C ILE A 5 29.12 14.46 -13.19
N GLN A 6 30.11 15.31 -12.94
CA GLN A 6 29.90 16.76 -12.86
C GLN A 6 29.32 17.35 -14.15
N LYS A 7 29.81 16.90 -15.31
CA LYS A 7 29.24 17.29 -16.62
C LYS A 7 27.77 16.88 -16.79
N ILE A 8 27.39 15.69 -16.32
CA ILE A 8 26.00 15.22 -16.38
C ILE A 8 25.12 16.07 -15.46
N VAL A 9 25.54 16.23 -14.19
CA VAL A 9 24.81 17.00 -13.18
C VAL A 9 24.56 18.42 -13.68
N MET A 10 25.59 19.14 -14.12
CA MET A 10 25.47 20.54 -14.54
C MET A 10 24.54 20.77 -15.74
N ARG A 11 24.43 19.79 -16.64
CA ARG A 11 23.63 19.93 -17.88
C ARG A 11 22.22 19.36 -17.75
N LEU A 12 21.90 18.67 -16.65
CA LEU A 12 20.65 17.93 -16.50
C LEU A 12 19.39 18.78 -16.74
N PRO A 13 19.27 20.01 -16.19
CA PRO A 13 18.05 20.81 -16.36
C PRO A 13 17.79 21.22 -17.81
N ASP A 14 18.85 21.33 -18.63
CA ASP A 14 18.78 21.75 -20.03
C ASP A 14 18.44 20.59 -20.98
N LEU A 15 18.38 19.36 -20.47
CA LEU A 15 18.11 18.19 -21.29
C LEU A 15 16.63 18.10 -21.65
N LYS A 16 16.35 18.01 -22.95
CA LYS A 16 15.03 17.64 -23.48
C LYS A 16 14.71 16.15 -23.32
N SER A 17 15.73 15.32 -23.08
CA SER A 17 15.61 13.88 -22.85
C SER A 17 16.78 13.39 -21.99
N VAL A 18 16.50 12.46 -21.08
CA VAL A 18 17.47 11.88 -20.14
C VAL A 18 18.01 10.51 -20.57
N THR A 19 17.58 9.97 -21.72
CA THR A 19 17.95 8.61 -22.18
C THR A 19 19.46 8.38 -22.23
N LYS A 20 20.24 9.36 -22.69
CA LYS A 20 21.72 9.24 -22.73
C LYS A 20 22.36 9.13 -21.34
N VAL A 21 21.70 9.67 -20.31
CA VAL A 21 22.13 9.54 -18.92
C VAL A 21 21.85 8.13 -18.42
N TRP A 22 20.66 7.59 -18.72
CA TRP A 22 20.32 6.19 -18.45
C TRP A 22 21.29 5.21 -19.11
N ASP A 23 21.51 5.35 -20.43
CA ASP A 23 22.44 4.50 -21.20
C ASP A 23 23.87 4.56 -20.64
N THR A 24 24.26 5.73 -20.11
CA THR A 24 25.57 5.89 -19.47
C THR A 24 25.64 5.12 -18.16
N ALA A 25 24.63 5.22 -17.30
CA ALA A 25 24.58 4.50 -16.03
C ALA A 25 24.54 2.98 -16.25
N GLU A 26 23.68 2.50 -17.15
CA GLU A 26 23.57 1.08 -17.52
C GLU A 26 24.88 0.51 -18.06
N ARG A 27 25.55 1.24 -18.95
CA ARG A 27 26.84 0.80 -19.50
C ARG A 27 27.92 0.71 -18.43
N ARG A 28 27.94 1.64 -17.47
CA ARG A 28 28.91 1.62 -16.36
C ARG A 28 28.62 0.47 -15.41
N LEU A 29 27.35 0.23 -15.10
CA LEU A 29 26.92 -0.93 -14.33
C LEU A 29 27.33 -2.25 -15.01
N GLY A 30 27.08 -2.39 -16.32
CA GLY A 30 27.50 -3.56 -17.10
C GLY A 30 29.02 -3.74 -17.23
N GLN A 31 29.81 -2.72 -16.88
CA GLN A 31 31.27 -2.78 -16.76
C GLN A 31 31.74 -3.10 -15.33
N GLY A 32 30.82 -3.34 -14.39
CA GLY A 32 31.10 -3.59 -12.97
C GLY A 32 31.31 -2.32 -12.12
N ASP A 33 31.07 -1.13 -12.67
CA ASP A 33 31.23 0.14 -11.94
C ASP A 33 29.92 0.52 -11.23
N VAL A 34 29.53 -0.27 -10.22
CA VAL A 34 28.30 -0.06 -9.43
C VAL A 34 28.37 1.28 -8.67
N ALA A 35 29.56 1.62 -8.16
CA ALA A 35 29.80 2.86 -7.44
C ALA A 35 29.51 4.11 -8.28
N PHE A 36 29.77 4.09 -9.60
CA PHE A 36 29.40 5.21 -10.48
C PHE A 36 27.91 5.53 -10.46
N VAL A 37 27.05 4.52 -10.40
CA VAL A 37 25.59 4.69 -10.40
C VAL A 37 25.14 5.42 -9.12
N ALA A 38 25.65 4.98 -7.96
CA ALA A 38 25.38 5.65 -6.68
C ALA A 38 25.99 7.05 -6.62
N ASP A 39 27.25 7.22 -7.02
CA ASP A 39 27.94 8.52 -6.99
C ASP A 39 27.24 9.55 -7.90
N LEU A 40 26.71 9.13 -9.05
CA LEU A 40 25.90 9.99 -9.92
C LEU A 40 24.60 10.40 -9.21
N GLY A 41 23.89 9.44 -8.60
CA GLY A 41 22.64 9.73 -7.89
C GLY A 41 22.85 10.65 -6.68
N ILE A 42 23.93 10.45 -5.91
CA ILE A 42 24.31 11.30 -4.78
C ILE A 42 24.61 12.72 -5.26
N ALA A 43 25.44 12.87 -6.30
CA ALA A 43 25.77 14.19 -6.84
C ALA A 43 24.54 14.94 -7.40
N LEU A 44 23.58 14.20 -7.97
CA LEU A 44 22.30 14.73 -8.41
C LEU A 44 21.44 15.19 -7.23
N THR A 45 21.37 14.38 -6.17
CA THR A 45 20.66 14.71 -4.93
C THR A 45 21.24 15.93 -4.24
N ASP A 46 22.57 16.02 -4.11
CA ASP A 46 23.24 17.17 -3.50
C ASP A 46 22.92 18.47 -4.25
N ARG A 47 22.78 18.38 -5.58
CA ARG A 47 22.54 19.55 -6.44
C ARG A 47 21.06 19.92 -6.54
N TYR A 48 20.17 18.93 -6.64
CA TYR A 48 18.78 19.12 -7.06
C TYR A 48 17.75 18.54 -6.09
N GLY A 49 18.15 17.81 -5.06
CA GLY A 49 17.24 17.11 -4.15
C GLY A 49 16.22 18.02 -3.47
N SER A 50 16.62 19.24 -3.08
CA SER A 50 15.72 20.26 -2.52
C SER A 50 14.79 20.91 -3.55
N SER A 51 15.12 20.80 -4.84
CA SER A 51 14.34 21.35 -5.97
C SER A 51 13.70 20.25 -6.82
N ALA A 52 13.61 19.03 -6.27
CA ALA A 52 13.16 17.85 -7.01
C ALA A 52 11.78 18.02 -7.65
N ALA A 53 10.92 18.86 -7.06
CA ALA A 53 9.60 19.17 -7.61
C ALA A 53 9.60 19.99 -8.90
N GLN A 54 10.69 20.71 -9.18
CA GLN A 54 10.79 21.62 -10.31
C GLN A 54 11.56 21.02 -11.49
N ILE A 55 12.28 19.90 -11.28
CA ILE A 55 13.16 19.29 -12.28
C ILE A 55 12.76 17.84 -12.52
N TRP A 56 11.90 17.61 -13.53
CA TRP A 56 11.43 16.27 -13.88
C TRP A 56 12.60 15.35 -14.29
N GLN A 57 13.65 15.91 -14.91
CA GLN A 57 14.84 15.15 -15.32
C GLN A 57 15.54 14.52 -14.11
N TYR A 58 15.60 15.22 -12.98
CA TYR A 58 16.18 14.70 -11.75
C TYR A 58 15.37 13.51 -11.23
N ARG A 59 14.05 13.67 -11.08
CA ARG A 59 13.16 12.58 -10.64
C ARG A 59 13.32 11.34 -11.51
N SER A 60 13.30 11.55 -12.83
CA SER A 60 13.39 10.51 -13.84
C SER A 60 14.75 9.78 -13.84
N VAL A 61 15.87 10.49 -13.69
CA VAL A 61 17.18 9.87 -13.59
C VAL A 61 17.37 9.19 -12.23
N PHE A 62 16.99 9.83 -11.14
CA PHE A 62 17.13 9.29 -9.79
C PHE A 62 16.38 7.95 -9.65
N ASP A 63 15.12 7.89 -10.10
CA ASP A 63 14.33 6.64 -10.10
C ASP A 63 15.04 5.52 -10.88
N ARG A 64 15.53 5.82 -12.10
CA ARG A 64 16.28 4.85 -12.90
C ARG A 64 17.53 4.35 -12.20
N LEU A 65 18.30 5.24 -11.58
CA LEU A 65 19.53 4.88 -10.86
C LEU A 65 19.23 4.01 -9.64
N LEU A 66 18.18 4.34 -8.89
CA LEU A 66 17.74 3.54 -7.76
C LEU A 66 17.33 2.13 -8.22
N ARG A 67 16.49 2.03 -9.25
CA ARG A 67 16.08 0.74 -9.83
C ARG A 67 17.25 -0.09 -10.33
N LEU A 68 18.22 0.53 -11.02
CA LEU A 68 19.43 -0.16 -11.47
C LEU A 68 20.19 -0.82 -10.33
N LEU A 69 20.31 -0.12 -9.19
CA LEU A 69 20.97 -0.64 -8.00
C LEU A 69 20.12 -1.71 -7.30
N THR A 70 18.80 -1.60 -7.27
CA THR A 70 17.97 -2.52 -6.49
C THR A 70 17.56 -3.78 -7.24
N THR A 71 17.43 -3.76 -8.57
CA THR A 71 16.96 -4.90 -9.37
C THR A 71 18.09 -5.83 -9.86
N THR A 72 19.34 -5.57 -9.45
CA THR A 72 20.47 -6.45 -9.71
C THR A 72 20.95 -7.01 -8.38
N SER A 73 20.86 -8.32 -8.19
CA SER A 73 21.18 -8.94 -6.90
C SER A 73 22.67 -8.85 -6.57
N GLY A 74 22.98 -8.65 -5.29
CA GLY A 74 24.32 -8.76 -4.74
C GLY A 74 24.62 -7.69 -3.68
N GLN A 75 25.40 -8.07 -2.67
CA GLN A 75 25.74 -7.20 -1.55
C GLN A 75 26.32 -5.82 -1.96
N GLU A 76 27.15 -5.74 -3.00
CA GLU A 76 27.69 -4.45 -3.47
C GLU A 76 26.57 -3.49 -3.94
N HIS A 77 25.56 -4.02 -4.64
CA HIS A 77 24.41 -3.27 -5.10
C HIS A 77 23.56 -2.76 -3.93
N VAL A 78 23.37 -3.60 -2.90
CA VAL A 78 22.71 -3.22 -1.65
C VAL A 78 23.47 -2.09 -0.96
N GLU A 79 24.80 -2.21 -0.81
CA GLU A 79 25.62 -1.16 -0.19
C GLU A 79 25.53 0.17 -0.95
N GLN A 80 25.64 0.14 -2.29
CA GLN A 80 25.52 1.34 -3.12
C GLN A 80 24.11 1.94 -3.06
N THR A 81 23.06 1.12 -2.95
CA THR A 81 21.68 1.57 -2.71
C THR A 81 21.58 2.33 -1.38
N LEU A 82 22.14 1.77 -0.30
CA LEU A 82 22.13 2.41 1.01
C LEU A 82 22.87 3.75 0.99
N ARG A 83 24.02 3.84 0.30
CA ARG A 83 24.73 5.11 0.11
C ARG A 83 23.85 6.17 -0.57
N LEU A 84 23.18 5.79 -1.67
CA LEU A 84 22.32 6.68 -2.44
C LEU A 84 21.13 7.17 -1.62
N VAL A 85 20.43 6.25 -0.96
CA VAL A 85 19.20 6.54 -0.21
C VAL A 85 19.51 7.35 1.04
N SER A 86 20.62 7.08 1.74
CA SER A 86 21.03 7.87 2.89
C SER A 86 21.37 9.33 2.53
N ALA A 87 21.87 9.59 1.33
CA ALA A 87 22.07 10.95 0.83
C ALA A 87 20.74 11.64 0.47
N ALA A 88 19.76 10.90 -0.06
CA ALA A 88 18.51 11.45 -0.58
C ALA A 88 17.36 11.53 0.44
N SER A 89 17.45 10.82 1.57
CA SER A 89 16.31 10.60 2.46
C SER A 89 16.27 11.34 3.81
N PRO A 90 16.93 12.50 4.08
CA PRO A 90 16.66 13.24 5.32
C PRO A 90 15.17 13.69 5.37
N GLY A 91 14.30 12.87 5.96
CA GLY A 91 12.86 13.11 6.10
C GLY A 91 11.96 12.61 4.96
N ASN A 92 12.47 11.90 3.94
CA ASN A 92 11.62 11.37 2.85
C ASN A 92 11.17 9.93 3.13
N GLY A 93 10.11 9.79 3.94
CA GLY A 93 9.57 8.47 4.31
C GLY A 93 9.09 7.63 3.13
N LYS A 94 8.53 8.24 2.08
CA LYS A 94 8.08 7.52 0.88
C LYS A 94 9.23 6.91 0.10
N LEU A 95 10.34 7.63 -0.07
CA LEU A 95 11.53 7.08 -0.71
C LEU A 95 12.06 5.87 0.05
N VAL A 96 12.02 5.90 1.39
CA VAL A 96 12.43 4.77 2.23
C VAL A 96 11.51 3.56 2.03
N ARG A 97 10.19 3.75 2.05
CA ARG A 97 9.20 2.69 1.80
C ARG A 97 9.36 2.09 0.39
N TYR A 98 9.54 2.95 -0.61
CA TYR A 98 9.77 2.54 -1.99
C TYR A 98 11.05 1.70 -2.13
N THR A 99 12.15 2.18 -1.53
CA THR A 99 13.44 1.48 -1.52
C THR A 99 13.32 0.10 -0.87
N ALA A 100 12.59 0.00 0.25
CA ALA A 100 12.36 -1.29 0.91
C ALA A 100 11.64 -2.27 -0.02
N SER A 101 10.61 -1.80 -0.74
CA SER A 101 9.86 -2.63 -1.70
C SER A 101 10.74 -3.08 -2.87
N LEU A 102 11.56 -2.18 -3.42
CA LEU A 102 12.52 -2.51 -4.49
C LEU A 102 13.58 -3.53 -4.04
N LEU A 103 14.17 -3.33 -2.85
CA LEU A 103 15.18 -4.23 -2.31
C LEU A 103 14.60 -5.62 -2.04
N ALA A 104 13.40 -5.70 -1.47
CA ALA A 104 12.76 -6.98 -1.18
C ALA A 104 12.40 -7.77 -2.45
N ASP A 105 12.13 -7.09 -3.57
CA ASP A 105 11.83 -7.72 -4.86
C ASP A 105 13.10 -8.16 -5.61
N GLY A 106 14.15 -7.33 -5.59
CA GLY A 106 15.35 -7.53 -6.42
C GLY A 106 16.53 -8.23 -5.73
N GLN A 107 16.51 -8.43 -4.42
CA GLN A 107 17.63 -8.98 -3.65
C GLN A 107 17.27 -10.28 -2.95
N THR A 108 18.28 -11.13 -2.75
CA THR A 108 18.12 -12.33 -1.93
C THR A 108 18.13 -11.95 -0.44
N PRO A 109 17.47 -12.73 0.45
CA PRO A 109 17.55 -12.52 1.89
C PRO A 109 19.00 -12.51 2.41
N GLN A 110 19.88 -13.32 1.81
CA GLN A 110 21.29 -13.39 2.16
C GLN A 110 22.01 -12.06 1.91
N ASP A 111 21.82 -11.44 0.73
CA ASP A 111 22.42 -10.14 0.40
C ASP A 111 21.91 -9.01 1.32
N LEU A 112 20.68 -9.13 1.80
CA LEU A 112 20.04 -8.14 2.67
C LEU A 112 20.47 -8.22 4.14
N THR A 113 21.12 -9.31 4.57
CA THR A 113 21.63 -9.43 5.96
C THR A 113 22.53 -8.26 6.36
N PHE A 114 23.29 -7.71 5.41
CA PHE A 114 24.14 -6.53 5.59
C PHE A 114 23.36 -5.29 6.08
N VAL A 115 22.12 -5.11 5.64
CA VAL A 115 21.24 -3.99 6.03
C VAL A 115 20.93 -4.06 7.54
N PHE A 116 20.70 -5.27 8.04
CA PHE A 116 20.31 -5.55 9.43
C PHE A 116 21.50 -5.63 10.38
N ALA A 117 22.70 -5.91 9.87
CA ALA A 117 23.95 -5.81 10.63
C ALA A 117 24.41 -4.36 10.90
N GLY A 118 23.62 -3.36 10.47
CA GLY A 118 23.93 -1.93 10.64
C GLY A 118 24.59 -1.28 9.42
N GLY A 119 24.85 -2.03 8.35
CA GLY A 119 25.52 -1.56 7.14
C GLY A 119 27.02 -1.28 7.33
N SER A 120 27.58 -0.42 6.48
CA SER A 120 28.95 0.08 6.63
C SER A 120 28.97 1.51 7.17
N SER A 121 30.13 1.99 7.61
CA SER A 121 30.31 3.38 8.07
C SER A 121 29.94 4.43 7.00
N ARG A 122 29.90 4.03 5.73
CA ARG A 122 29.51 4.88 4.59
C ARG A 122 28.08 4.62 4.10
N ALA A 123 27.43 3.56 4.60
CA ALA A 123 26.19 3.01 4.06
C ALA A 123 25.32 2.41 5.18
N ALA A 124 25.05 3.19 6.22
CA ALA A 124 24.18 2.75 7.32
C ALA A 124 22.71 2.85 6.89
N ALA A 125 21.95 1.77 7.09
CA ALA A 125 20.50 1.78 6.91
C ALA A 125 19.82 2.51 8.08
N SER A 126 18.75 3.24 7.78
CA SER A 126 17.88 3.84 8.80
C SER A 126 17.00 2.77 9.46
N GLU A 127 16.51 3.05 10.66
CA GLU A 127 15.53 2.21 11.37
C GLU A 127 14.25 2.03 10.55
N GLU A 128 13.76 3.11 9.92
CA GLU A 128 12.60 3.10 9.05
C GLU A 128 12.78 2.15 7.86
N LEU A 129 13.95 2.17 7.20
CA LEU A 129 14.24 1.30 6.06
C LEU A 129 14.25 -0.16 6.48
N ARG A 130 14.93 -0.47 7.60
CA ARG A 130 14.95 -1.83 8.15
C ARG A 130 13.53 -2.30 8.51
N ALA A 131 12.72 -1.42 9.10
CA ALA A 131 11.36 -1.76 9.52
C ALA A 131 10.48 -2.07 8.31
N CYS A 132 10.53 -1.22 7.28
CA CYS A 132 9.82 -1.46 6.03
C CYS A 132 10.30 -2.75 5.36
N LEU A 133 11.62 -2.94 5.26
CA LEU A 133 12.22 -4.09 4.57
C LEU A 133 11.81 -5.43 5.21
N VAL A 134 11.73 -5.52 6.54
CA VAL A 134 11.22 -6.74 7.20
C VAL A 134 9.82 -7.10 6.72
N HIS A 135 8.89 -6.14 6.68
CA HIS A 135 7.52 -6.45 6.28
C HIS A 135 7.37 -6.65 4.77
N GLU A 136 8.19 -6.02 3.94
CA GLU A 136 8.27 -6.30 2.51
C GLU A 136 8.78 -7.72 2.22
N LEU A 137 9.73 -8.22 3.03
CA LEU A 137 10.23 -9.60 2.96
C LEU A 137 9.17 -10.61 3.42
N VAL A 138 8.47 -10.33 4.52
CA VAL A 138 7.36 -11.18 5.01
C VAL A 138 6.26 -11.29 3.95
N LEU A 139 5.87 -10.17 3.33
CA LEU A 139 4.88 -10.16 2.23
C LEU A 139 5.32 -11.01 1.02
N ARG A 140 6.63 -11.13 0.77
CA ARG A 140 7.20 -11.96 -0.29
C ARG A 140 7.47 -13.41 0.13
N GLY A 141 6.99 -13.82 1.31
CA GLY A 141 7.08 -15.21 1.79
C GLY A 141 8.44 -15.58 2.37
N VAL A 142 9.28 -14.61 2.72
CA VAL A 142 10.56 -14.87 3.40
C VAL A 142 10.30 -15.15 4.88
N THR A 143 10.74 -16.33 5.34
CA THR A 143 10.69 -16.71 6.75
C THR A 143 11.77 -15.98 7.53
N VAL A 144 11.39 -14.95 8.31
CA VAL A 144 12.33 -14.11 9.07
C VAL A 144 13.22 -14.94 10.02
N ALA A 145 12.65 -15.96 10.66
CA ALA A 145 13.37 -16.84 11.60
C ALA A 145 14.49 -17.68 10.95
N GLU A 146 14.49 -17.85 9.63
CA GLU A 146 15.56 -18.55 8.91
C GLU A 146 16.78 -17.66 8.62
N SER A 147 16.68 -16.36 8.92
CA SER A 147 17.74 -15.37 8.71
C SER A 147 18.15 -14.71 10.03
N PRO A 148 19.14 -15.24 10.76
CA PRO A 148 19.46 -14.83 12.13
C PRO A 148 19.70 -13.32 12.33
N GLN A 149 20.35 -12.65 11.37
CA GLN A 149 20.60 -11.20 11.44
C GLN A 149 19.30 -10.39 11.30
N ILE A 150 18.40 -10.85 10.41
CA ILE A 150 17.09 -10.23 10.20
C ILE A 150 16.24 -10.44 11.44
N GLU A 151 16.17 -11.68 11.94
CA GLU A 151 15.42 -12.03 13.16
C GLU A 151 15.92 -11.28 14.40
N ALA A 152 17.23 -11.21 14.61
CA ALA A 152 17.82 -10.53 15.76
C ALA A 152 17.48 -9.03 15.78
N TRP A 153 17.56 -8.37 14.63
CA TRP A 153 17.09 -6.98 14.52
C TRP A 153 15.57 -6.91 14.67
N ALA A 154 14.84 -7.86 14.07
CA ALA A 154 13.40 -7.86 14.03
C ALA A 154 12.73 -8.03 15.41
N THR A 155 13.34 -8.81 16.29
CA THR A 155 12.81 -9.13 17.63
C THR A 155 13.35 -8.20 18.71
N SER A 156 14.21 -7.26 18.34
CA SER A 156 14.88 -6.36 19.28
C SER A 156 13.91 -5.42 20.01
N PRO A 157 14.17 -5.06 21.29
CA PRO A 157 13.25 -4.26 22.09
C PRO A 157 13.00 -2.84 21.56
N HIS A 158 13.94 -2.26 20.82
CA HIS A 158 13.81 -0.88 20.32
C HIS A 158 12.68 -0.73 19.29
N ARG A 159 12.26 -1.82 18.64
CA ARG A 159 11.15 -1.78 17.66
C ARG A 159 9.78 -1.63 18.30
N ARG A 160 9.61 -1.88 19.61
CA ARG A 160 8.29 -1.86 20.27
C ARG A 160 7.51 -0.55 20.13
N HIS A 161 8.20 0.56 19.86
CA HIS A 161 7.56 1.87 19.67
C HIS A 161 7.32 2.21 18.18
N HIS A 162 7.83 1.39 17.25
CA HIS A 162 7.63 1.58 15.83
C HIS A 162 6.21 1.17 15.43
N PRO A 163 5.47 1.93 14.58
CA PRO A 163 4.11 1.58 14.18
C PRO A 163 3.99 0.18 13.56
N LEU A 164 4.97 -0.21 12.74
CA LEU A 164 5.02 -1.54 12.11
C LEU A 164 5.23 -2.69 13.12
N ALA A 165 5.66 -2.44 14.36
CA ALA A 165 5.83 -3.50 15.35
C ALA A 165 4.50 -4.10 15.85
N TRP A 166 3.36 -3.49 15.50
CA TRP A 166 2.06 -4.12 15.68
C TRP A 166 1.83 -5.32 14.76
N LEU A 167 2.48 -5.34 13.59
CA LEU A 167 2.32 -6.40 12.60
C LEU A 167 3.15 -7.65 12.96
N PRO A 168 2.61 -8.85 12.69
CA PRO A 168 3.36 -10.08 12.90
C PRO A 168 4.53 -10.21 11.90
N LEU A 169 5.57 -10.94 12.32
CA LEU A 169 6.75 -11.26 11.50
C LEU A 169 6.53 -12.46 10.57
N GLU A 170 5.28 -12.90 10.46
CA GLU A 170 4.80 -13.96 9.59
C GLU A 170 3.53 -13.48 8.89
N LEU A 171 3.18 -14.11 7.77
CA LEU A 171 1.89 -13.88 7.13
C LEU A 171 0.81 -14.68 7.86
N LEU A 172 -0.32 -14.02 8.11
CA LEU A 172 -1.53 -14.68 8.57
C LEU A 172 -2.32 -15.24 7.38
N ALA A 173 -3.29 -16.11 7.64
CA ALA A 173 -4.03 -16.82 6.58
C ALA A 173 -4.79 -15.83 5.69
N ILE A 174 -5.36 -14.77 6.28
CA ILE A 174 -6.04 -13.69 5.55
C ILE A 174 -5.13 -13.01 4.51
N GLU A 175 -3.81 -12.98 4.74
CA GLU A 175 -2.84 -12.29 3.90
C GLU A 175 -2.33 -13.17 2.75
N GLU A 176 -2.88 -14.37 2.57
CA GLU A 176 -2.44 -15.31 1.54
C GLU A 176 -2.41 -14.63 0.16
N THR A 177 -1.28 -14.70 -0.53
CA THR A 177 -1.02 -14.09 -1.86
C THR A 177 -1.30 -12.58 -1.93
N PRO A 178 -0.52 -11.74 -1.22
CA PRO A 178 -0.67 -10.29 -1.32
C PRO A 178 -0.35 -9.81 -2.75
N PRO A 179 -1.15 -8.92 -3.34
CA PRO A 179 -0.90 -8.35 -4.66
C PRO A 179 0.28 -7.37 -4.59
N LEU A 180 1.50 -7.89 -4.73
CA LEU A 180 2.71 -7.10 -4.65
C LEU A 180 3.16 -6.58 -6.03
N PRO A 181 3.82 -5.41 -6.07
CA PRO A 181 4.47 -4.95 -7.27
C PRO A 181 5.68 -5.84 -7.59
N SER A 182 5.86 -6.12 -8.88
CA SER A 182 7.11 -6.59 -9.46
C SER A 182 7.83 -5.43 -10.13
N TYR A 183 9.15 -5.38 -10.00
CA TYR A 183 9.95 -4.30 -10.53
C TYR A 183 10.94 -4.76 -11.60
N SER A 184 11.16 -3.88 -12.55
CA SER A 184 12.26 -3.94 -13.50
C SER A 184 12.96 -2.59 -13.52
N VAL A 185 14.09 -2.53 -14.21
CA VAL A 185 14.76 -1.27 -14.51
C VAL A 185 13.81 -0.31 -15.26
N GLY A 186 12.94 -0.86 -16.12
CA GLY A 186 12.00 -0.13 -16.98
C GLY A 186 10.74 0.43 -16.30
N GLY A 187 10.42 -0.04 -15.10
CA GLY A 187 9.18 0.31 -14.42
C GLY A 187 8.73 -0.78 -13.45
N GLY A 188 7.55 -0.62 -12.88
CA GLY A 188 6.91 -1.65 -12.05
C GLY A 188 5.55 -2.04 -12.62
N SER A 189 5.07 -3.21 -12.22
CA SER A 189 3.71 -3.65 -12.49
C SER A 189 3.10 -4.23 -11.21
N TYR A 190 1.81 -4.02 -11.01
CA TYR A 190 1.06 -4.53 -9.87
C TYR A 190 -0.37 -4.88 -10.28
N SER A 191 -1.01 -5.74 -9.49
CA SER A 191 -2.41 -6.12 -9.66
C SER A 191 -3.33 -5.16 -8.92
N MET A 192 -4.44 -4.78 -9.55
CA MET A 192 -5.53 -4.02 -8.92
C MET A 192 -6.72 -4.96 -8.73
N PRO A 193 -6.90 -5.58 -7.55
CA PRO A 193 -7.98 -6.53 -7.27
C PRO A 193 -9.32 -5.83 -6.94
N TYR A 194 -9.49 -4.60 -7.39
CA TYR A 194 -10.67 -3.76 -7.21
C TYR A 194 -10.99 -3.04 -8.53
N GLY A 195 -12.11 -2.31 -8.56
CA GLY A 195 -12.66 -1.73 -9.78
C GLY A 195 -14.16 -1.95 -9.89
N PRO A 196 -14.78 -1.53 -11.01
CA PRO A 196 -16.22 -1.45 -11.13
C PRO A 196 -16.85 -2.83 -10.96
N GLN A 197 -17.76 -2.95 -10.00
CA GLN A 197 -18.50 -4.20 -9.81
C GLN A 197 -19.62 -4.26 -10.85
N ASP A 198 -19.35 -4.92 -11.99
CA ASP A 198 -20.33 -5.20 -13.04
C ASP A 198 -21.06 -6.56 -12.84
N GLY A 199 -21.06 -7.08 -11.61
CA GLY A 199 -21.79 -8.31 -11.23
C GLY A 199 -23.30 -8.23 -11.51
N PRO A 200 -24.03 -9.36 -11.46
CA PRO A 200 -25.47 -9.36 -11.69
C PRO A 200 -26.14 -8.41 -10.71
N GLY A 201 -26.76 -7.36 -11.23
CA GLY A 201 -27.42 -6.36 -10.41
C GLY A 201 -28.50 -6.99 -9.54
N VAL A 202 -28.55 -6.61 -8.27
CA VAL A 202 -29.53 -7.12 -7.32
C VAL A 202 -30.86 -6.37 -7.50
N THR A 203 -31.97 -7.11 -7.49
CA THR A 203 -33.31 -6.52 -7.56
C THR A 203 -33.70 -5.99 -6.19
N LEU A 204 -33.88 -4.67 -6.09
CA LEU A 204 -34.34 -3.99 -4.89
C LEU A 204 -35.87 -4.04 -4.76
N GLY A 205 -36.37 -3.82 -3.54
CA GLY A 205 -37.78 -3.80 -3.19
C GLY A 205 -38.40 -5.18 -3.03
N ARG A 206 -37.57 -6.22 -2.80
CA ARG A 206 -38.07 -7.59 -2.57
C ARG A 206 -38.52 -7.82 -1.13
N VAL A 207 -37.92 -7.09 -0.18
CA VAL A 207 -38.19 -7.25 1.25
C VAL A 207 -39.10 -6.15 1.77
N THR A 208 -40.20 -6.53 2.42
CA THR A 208 -41.22 -5.60 2.93
C THR A 208 -40.94 -5.08 4.34
N ARG A 209 -40.08 -5.77 5.12
CA ARG A 209 -39.71 -5.37 6.48
C ARG A 209 -38.20 -5.43 6.66
N LEU A 210 -37.61 -4.28 6.95
CA LEU A 210 -36.19 -4.14 7.30
C LEU A 210 -36.04 -3.91 8.82
N PRO A 211 -34.92 -4.34 9.42
CA PRO A 211 -34.63 -4.02 10.81
C PRO A 211 -34.50 -2.50 11.00
N GLN A 212 -34.80 -2.01 12.20
CA GLN A 212 -34.51 -0.62 12.54
C GLN A 212 -33.00 -0.43 12.71
N VAL A 213 -32.51 0.70 12.21
CA VAL A 213 -31.08 1.01 12.15
C VAL A 213 -30.76 2.19 13.04
N THR A 214 -29.69 2.09 13.82
CA THR A 214 -29.07 3.22 14.50
C THR A 214 -27.67 3.43 13.93
N ASP A 215 -27.43 4.62 13.38
CA ASP A 215 -26.10 5.04 12.98
C ASP A 215 -25.23 5.27 14.23
N THR A 216 -24.16 4.50 14.36
CA THR A 216 -23.18 4.58 15.46
C THR A 216 -21.80 4.96 14.96
N THR A 217 -21.74 5.55 13.76
CA THR A 217 -20.52 6.05 13.14
C THR A 217 -19.89 7.13 14.01
N THR A 218 -18.58 7.02 14.21
CA THR A 218 -17.77 8.03 14.90
C THR A 218 -16.62 8.40 13.99
N GLU A 219 -16.08 9.62 14.13
CA GLU A 219 -14.91 10.08 13.36
C GLU A 219 -13.74 9.09 13.47
N LYS A 220 -13.43 8.64 14.69
CA LYS A 220 -12.41 7.61 14.96
C LYS A 220 -12.67 6.30 14.20
N PHE A 221 -13.94 5.87 14.08
CA PHE A 221 -14.27 4.69 13.29
C PHE A 221 -14.05 4.97 11.80
N SER A 222 -14.53 6.09 11.28
CA SER A 222 -14.41 6.43 9.86
C SER A 222 -12.94 6.55 9.44
N GLU A 223 -12.10 7.20 10.23
CA GLU A 223 -10.64 7.27 10.02
C GLU A 223 -10.00 5.87 10.00
N ALA A 224 -10.34 5.02 10.97
CA ALA A 224 -9.76 3.68 11.06
C ALA A 224 -10.23 2.78 9.91
N ALA A 225 -11.51 2.85 9.53
CA ALA A 225 -12.08 2.12 8.41
C ALA A 225 -11.49 2.58 7.07
N ALA A 226 -11.27 3.88 6.90
CA ALA A 226 -10.71 4.48 5.70
C ALA A 226 -9.17 4.44 5.64
N ALA A 227 -8.47 3.91 6.64
CA ALA A 227 -7.01 3.92 6.71
C ALA A 227 -6.32 3.39 5.43
N ALA A 228 -6.87 2.34 4.80
CA ALA A 228 -6.35 1.75 3.58
C ALA A 228 -6.52 2.62 2.31
N VAL A 229 -7.41 3.61 2.33
CA VAL A 229 -7.69 4.51 1.20
C VAL A 229 -7.38 5.96 1.53
N ALA A 230 -6.74 6.22 2.69
CA ALA A 230 -6.42 7.57 3.15
C ALA A 230 -5.57 8.34 2.14
N ASN A 231 -4.57 7.68 1.55
CA ASN A 231 -3.70 8.32 0.55
C ASN A 231 -4.43 8.72 -0.74
N TRP A 232 -5.57 8.11 -1.09
CA TRP A 232 -6.38 8.53 -2.25
C TRP A 232 -6.95 9.94 -2.00
N ALA A 233 -7.42 10.23 -0.79
CA ALA A 233 -7.96 11.54 -0.46
C ALA A 233 -6.86 12.58 -0.15
N GLU A 234 -5.77 12.17 0.48
CA GLU A 234 -4.70 13.08 0.92
C GLU A 234 -3.77 13.51 -0.22
N GLU A 235 -3.59 12.65 -1.23
CA GLU A 235 -2.52 12.79 -2.22
C GLU A 235 -3.00 12.67 -3.67
N SER A 236 -4.27 12.31 -3.87
CA SER A 236 -4.97 12.33 -5.14
C SER A 236 -6.21 13.24 -4.98
N ASN A 237 -7.23 13.01 -5.77
CA ASN A 237 -8.53 13.68 -5.74
C ASN A 237 -9.67 12.72 -5.34
N GLY A 238 -9.33 11.55 -4.78
CA GLY A 238 -10.29 10.56 -4.36
C GLY A 238 -11.03 10.94 -3.08
N HIS A 239 -12.08 10.20 -2.79
CA HIS A 239 -12.91 10.37 -1.59
C HIS A 239 -13.40 9.03 -1.07
N SER A 240 -13.76 9.01 0.21
CA SER A 240 -14.24 7.81 0.88
C SER A 240 -15.42 8.12 1.79
N GLU A 241 -16.24 7.11 2.00
CA GLU A 241 -17.38 7.10 2.90
C GLU A 241 -17.32 5.83 3.76
N ALA A 242 -17.36 5.99 5.08
CA ALA A 242 -17.36 4.86 6.00
C ALA A 242 -18.41 5.05 7.09
N GLY A 243 -19.19 3.99 7.35
CA GLY A 243 -20.28 4.01 8.34
C GLY A 243 -20.38 2.73 9.16
N ARG A 244 -20.86 2.84 10.39
CA ARG A 244 -21.17 1.72 11.29
C ARG A 244 -22.60 1.84 11.79
N TYR A 245 -23.32 0.74 11.72
CA TYR A 245 -24.75 0.69 11.97
C TYR A 245 -25.10 -0.49 12.87
N ASP A 246 -25.80 -0.22 13.97
CA ASP A 246 -26.37 -1.25 14.84
C ASP A 246 -27.84 -1.47 14.47
N LEU A 247 -28.28 -2.73 14.53
CA LEU A 247 -29.60 -3.18 14.11
C LEU A 247 -30.38 -3.74 15.31
N THR A 248 -31.67 -3.43 15.39
CA THR A 248 -32.54 -3.94 16.46
C THR A 248 -32.81 -5.45 16.36
N GLU A 249 -32.74 -5.99 15.15
CA GLU A 249 -32.95 -7.41 14.80
C GLU A 249 -31.86 -7.83 13.79
N PRO A 250 -31.51 -9.13 13.71
CA PRO A 250 -30.57 -9.62 12.71
C PRO A 250 -31.04 -9.32 11.28
N VAL A 251 -30.12 -8.93 10.39
CA VAL A 251 -30.42 -8.80 8.95
C VAL A 251 -30.22 -10.14 8.23
N GLU A 252 -31.19 -10.52 7.41
CA GLU A 252 -31.06 -11.67 6.50
C GLU A 252 -30.28 -11.28 5.24
N THR A 253 -29.56 -12.23 4.65
CA THR A 253 -28.70 -11.98 3.48
C THR A 253 -29.48 -11.37 2.31
N GLU A 254 -30.72 -11.81 2.09
CA GLU A 254 -31.60 -11.31 1.03
C GLU A 254 -32.09 -9.88 1.27
N ALA A 255 -32.10 -9.42 2.53
CA ALA A 255 -32.53 -8.08 2.93
C ALA A 255 -31.38 -7.06 2.94
N LEU A 256 -30.13 -7.53 2.93
CA LEU A 256 -28.95 -6.68 2.97
C LEU A 256 -28.89 -5.62 1.84
N PRO A 257 -29.18 -5.94 0.55
CA PRO A 257 -29.17 -4.95 -0.53
C PRO A 257 -30.17 -3.80 -0.29
N ASP A 258 -31.40 -4.15 0.13
CA ASP A 258 -32.44 -3.18 0.44
C ASP A 258 -32.06 -2.33 1.66
N LEU A 259 -31.50 -2.97 2.70
CA LEU A 259 -31.01 -2.30 3.90
C LEU A 259 -29.93 -1.26 3.56
N LEU A 260 -28.90 -1.63 2.77
CA LEU A 260 -27.80 -0.72 2.39
C LEU A 260 -28.30 0.57 1.74
N VAL A 261 -29.30 0.49 0.87
CA VAL A 261 -29.89 1.67 0.22
C VAL A 261 -30.65 2.56 1.22
N THR A 262 -31.21 1.98 2.29
CA THR A 262 -31.89 2.74 3.35
C THR A 262 -30.94 3.38 4.37
N LEU A 263 -29.66 3.00 4.40
CA LEU A 263 -28.66 3.58 5.32
C LEU A 263 -28.34 5.05 5.02
N GLY A 264 -28.74 5.57 3.85
CA GLY A 264 -28.48 6.96 3.46
C GLY A 264 -27.04 7.24 3.03
N LEU A 265 -26.30 6.20 2.64
CA LEU A 265 -24.93 6.31 2.13
C LEU A 265 -24.90 7.18 0.86
N GLN A 266 -24.03 8.19 0.84
CA GLN A 266 -23.82 9.08 -0.30
C GLN A 266 -23.44 8.32 -1.56
N CYS A 267 -22.60 7.28 -1.43
CA CYS A 267 -22.19 6.43 -2.55
C CYS A 267 -23.35 5.69 -3.22
N LEU A 268 -24.47 5.50 -2.50
CA LEU A 268 -25.69 4.84 -2.97
C LEU A 268 -26.83 5.81 -3.29
N ASN A 269 -26.60 7.13 -3.22
CA ASN A 269 -27.64 8.11 -3.51
C ASN A 269 -28.17 7.97 -4.95
N GLY A 270 -29.49 7.85 -5.05
CA GLY A 270 -30.19 7.69 -6.32
C GLY A 270 -30.17 6.27 -6.90
N VAL A 271 -29.66 5.28 -6.17
CA VAL A 271 -29.93 3.86 -6.42
C VAL A 271 -31.44 3.61 -6.22
N GLY A 272 -32.02 2.77 -7.07
CA GLY A 272 -33.44 2.45 -7.03
C GLY A 272 -33.77 1.36 -8.04
N PRO A 273 -35.05 1.04 -8.28
CA PRO A 273 -35.44 -0.11 -9.11
C PRO A 273 -34.86 -0.12 -10.55
N ARG A 274 -34.48 1.06 -11.07
CA ARG A 274 -33.89 1.25 -12.40
C ARG A 274 -32.36 1.40 -12.41
N LYS A 275 -31.72 1.68 -11.27
CA LYS A 275 -30.26 1.85 -11.15
C LYS A 275 -29.68 0.72 -10.32
N ARG A 276 -28.80 -0.06 -10.93
CA ARG A 276 -28.31 -1.32 -10.37
C ARG A 276 -27.34 -1.08 -9.21
N LEU A 277 -27.61 -1.74 -8.10
CA LEU A 277 -26.64 -2.09 -7.06
C LEU A 277 -26.09 -3.47 -7.42
N ALA A 278 -24.77 -3.61 -7.48
CA ALA A 278 -24.10 -4.91 -7.48
C ALA A 278 -23.67 -5.20 -6.05
N LEU A 279 -23.96 -6.41 -5.57
CA LEU A 279 -23.53 -6.91 -4.27
C LEU A 279 -23.11 -8.36 -4.46
N SER A 280 -21.95 -8.75 -3.94
CA SER A 280 -21.43 -10.10 -4.05
C SER A 280 -20.74 -10.50 -2.76
N SER A 281 -21.07 -11.68 -2.23
CA SER A 281 -20.33 -12.21 -1.08
C SER A 281 -18.88 -12.42 -1.47
N CYS A 282 -17.97 -12.06 -0.58
CA CYS A 282 -16.55 -12.29 -0.73
C CYS A 282 -15.99 -12.88 0.56
N ARG A 283 -14.78 -13.43 0.48
CA ARG A 283 -14.08 -13.93 1.67
C ARG A 283 -13.27 -12.80 2.34
N PRO A 284 -12.98 -12.88 3.64
CA PRO A 284 -12.14 -11.88 4.31
C PRO A 284 -10.76 -11.69 3.65
N GLU A 285 -10.17 -12.75 3.06
CA GLU A 285 -8.93 -12.68 2.29
C GLU A 285 -9.08 -11.70 1.11
N GLN A 286 -10.22 -11.73 0.41
CA GLN A 286 -10.49 -10.85 -0.71
C GLN A 286 -10.70 -9.40 -0.24
N ALA A 287 -11.39 -9.20 0.88
CA ALA A 287 -11.55 -7.87 1.47
C ALA A 287 -10.19 -7.27 1.87
N TRP A 288 -9.33 -8.06 2.54
CA TRP A 288 -7.98 -7.64 2.88
C TRP A 288 -7.13 -7.35 1.65
N ARG A 289 -7.17 -8.20 0.60
CA ARG A 289 -6.42 -7.96 -0.65
C ARG A 289 -6.83 -6.65 -1.32
N MET A 290 -8.11 -6.29 -1.33
CA MET A 290 -8.56 -5.00 -1.86
C MET A 290 -8.03 -3.82 -1.04
N LEU A 291 -8.13 -3.88 0.29
CA LEU A 291 -7.61 -2.85 1.19
C LEU A 291 -6.08 -2.72 1.07
N PHE A 292 -5.36 -3.84 1.06
CA PHE A 292 -3.91 -3.86 0.93
C PHE A 292 -3.45 -3.28 -0.41
N ALA A 293 -4.07 -3.68 -1.51
CA ALA A 293 -3.74 -3.14 -2.82
C ALA A 293 -4.00 -1.63 -2.85
N ALA A 294 -5.16 -1.15 -2.36
CA ALA A 294 -5.48 0.27 -2.34
C ALA A 294 -4.43 1.09 -1.58
N ALA A 295 -4.02 0.61 -0.41
CA ALA A 295 -3.05 1.28 0.44
C ALA A 295 -1.64 1.23 -0.14
N SER A 296 -1.22 0.07 -0.68
CA SER A 296 0.16 -0.15 -1.12
C SER A 296 0.46 0.42 -2.50
N THR A 297 -0.50 0.42 -3.43
CA THR A 297 -0.32 0.92 -4.80
C THR A 297 -0.80 2.35 -4.95
N GLY A 298 -1.75 2.76 -4.11
CA GLY A 298 -2.29 4.10 -4.15
C GLY A 298 -3.40 4.30 -5.16
N GLY A 299 -3.76 5.58 -5.31
CA GLY A 299 -4.83 6.09 -6.17
C GLY A 299 -4.37 6.35 -7.61
N ALA A 300 -5.18 7.06 -8.39
CA ALA A 300 -4.91 7.35 -9.79
C ALA A 300 -3.64 8.20 -9.99
N TYR A 301 -3.37 9.11 -9.04
CA TYR A 301 -2.31 10.11 -9.16
C TYR A 301 -1.18 10.02 -8.13
N ASN A 302 -1.14 8.94 -7.35
CA ASN A 302 -0.11 8.74 -6.32
C ASN A 302 0.54 7.34 -6.43
N ASN A 303 1.47 7.02 -5.52
CA ASN A 303 2.19 5.71 -5.50
C ASN A 303 1.91 4.90 -4.22
N GLY A 304 0.87 5.27 -3.47
CA GLY A 304 0.51 4.66 -2.19
C GLY A 304 1.63 4.66 -1.15
N ASP A 305 1.51 3.74 -0.20
CA ASP A 305 2.39 3.58 0.95
C ASP A 305 3.31 2.34 0.89
N TYR A 306 3.30 1.64 -0.26
CA TYR A 306 4.03 0.39 -0.48
C TYR A 306 3.61 -0.72 0.51
N GLY A 307 4.27 -1.88 0.44
CA GLY A 307 3.83 -3.09 1.13
C GLY A 307 3.83 -2.96 2.65
N ALA A 308 4.89 -2.44 3.27
CA ALA A 308 4.98 -2.40 4.74
C ALA A 308 3.90 -1.54 5.40
N TYR A 309 3.73 -0.30 4.96
CA TYR A 309 2.69 0.59 5.49
C TYR A 309 1.32 0.30 4.90
N GLY A 310 1.24 -0.18 3.66
CA GLY A 310 -0.01 -0.69 3.09
C GLY A 310 -0.58 -1.88 3.88
N ARG A 311 0.28 -2.79 4.32
CA ARG A 311 -0.09 -3.90 5.24
C ARG A 311 -0.63 -3.37 6.56
N LEU A 312 0.02 -2.38 7.16
CA LEU A 312 -0.45 -1.73 8.39
C LEU A 312 -1.82 -1.08 8.21
N ALA A 313 -2.01 -0.32 7.13
CA ALA A 313 -3.26 0.37 6.83
C ALA A 313 -4.40 -0.62 6.55
N ALA A 314 -4.14 -1.68 5.78
CA ALA A 314 -5.12 -2.73 5.50
C ALA A 314 -5.61 -3.42 6.77
N TRP A 315 -4.70 -3.78 7.69
CA TRP A 315 -5.08 -4.37 8.97
C TRP A 315 -5.87 -3.42 9.86
N ARG A 316 -5.59 -2.11 9.84
CA ARG A 316 -6.38 -1.12 10.58
C ARG A 316 -7.80 -0.98 10.04
N SER A 317 -7.95 -0.90 8.73
CA SER A 317 -9.26 -0.93 8.07
C SER A 317 -10.02 -2.21 8.38
N LEU A 318 -9.37 -3.37 8.27
CA LEU A 318 -9.98 -4.66 8.58
C LEU A 318 -10.41 -4.77 10.05
N ALA A 319 -9.60 -4.25 10.99
CA ALA A 319 -9.94 -4.19 12.41
C ALA A 319 -11.20 -3.35 12.65
N ALA A 320 -11.26 -2.14 12.06
CA ALA A 320 -12.42 -1.27 12.21
C ALA A 320 -13.69 -1.90 11.65
N LEU A 321 -13.61 -2.45 10.43
CA LEU A 321 -14.74 -3.07 9.74
C LEU A 321 -15.23 -4.35 10.44
N SER A 322 -14.33 -5.19 10.94
CA SER A 322 -14.70 -6.39 11.71
C SER A 322 -15.16 -6.11 13.15
N GLY A 323 -15.05 -4.85 13.61
CA GLY A 323 -15.40 -4.46 14.96
C GLY A 323 -14.34 -4.83 16.02
N ALA A 324 -13.14 -5.22 15.61
CA ALA A 324 -12.01 -5.44 16.50
C ALA A 324 -11.44 -4.10 17.02
N SER A 325 -10.81 -4.15 18.20
CA SER A 325 -10.05 -3.00 18.70
C SER A 325 -8.77 -2.84 17.88
N THR A 326 -8.43 -1.61 17.48
CA THR A 326 -7.15 -1.29 16.83
C THR A 326 -5.95 -1.43 17.78
N ALA A 327 -6.19 -1.63 19.08
CA ALA A 327 -5.16 -1.96 20.06
C ALA A 327 -5.02 -3.48 20.30
N ALA A 328 -5.93 -4.30 19.76
CA ALA A 328 -5.84 -5.74 19.87
C ALA A 328 -4.69 -6.29 19.01
N PRO A 329 -4.11 -7.44 19.35
CA PRO A 329 -3.16 -8.13 18.48
C PRO A 329 -3.79 -8.46 17.12
N VAL A 330 -2.98 -8.47 16.05
CA VAL A 330 -3.46 -8.75 14.68
C VAL A 330 -4.14 -10.12 14.57
N SER A 331 -3.72 -11.13 15.35
CA SER A 331 -4.38 -12.44 15.38
C SER A 331 -5.81 -12.41 15.94
N GLU A 332 -6.15 -11.44 16.79
CA GLU A 332 -7.52 -11.21 17.23
C GLU A 332 -8.35 -10.52 16.16
N VAL A 333 -7.74 -9.56 15.45
CA VAL A 333 -8.36 -8.92 14.28
C VAL A 333 -8.70 -9.97 13.22
N GLU A 334 -7.77 -10.90 12.94
CA GLU A 334 -8.00 -12.00 12.00
C GLU A 334 -9.21 -12.85 12.41
N ARG A 335 -9.27 -13.29 13.68
CA ARG A 335 -10.41 -14.08 14.18
C ARG A 335 -11.74 -13.34 14.03
N ASN A 336 -11.77 -12.04 14.33
CA ASN A 336 -12.99 -11.24 14.19
C ASN A 336 -13.38 -11.06 12.73
N ALA A 337 -12.40 -10.83 11.84
CA ALA A 337 -12.64 -10.72 10.41
C ALA A 337 -13.17 -12.05 9.82
N GLN A 338 -12.63 -13.19 10.25
CA GLN A 338 -13.12 -14.52 9.85
C GLN A 338 -14.53 -14.85 10.34
N ALA A 339 -14.96 -14.25 11.44
CA ALA A 339 -16.29 -14.45 12.00
C ALA A 339 -17.37 -13.57 11.32
N CYS A 340 -16.97 -12.56 10.54
CA CYS A 340 -17.90 -11.69 9.83
C CYS A 340 -18.26 -12.26 8.44
N ASP A 341 -19.48 -11.98 7.99
CA ASP A 341 -19.83 -12.15 6.58
C ASP A 341 -19.38 -10.91 5.80
N TRP A 342 -18.71 -11.11 4.66
CA TRP A 342 -18.17 -10.03 3.84
C TRP A 342 -18.83 -9.97 2.49
N TYR A 343 -19.00 -8.73 2.00
CA TYR A 343 -19.57 -8.44 0.69
C TYR A 343 -18.78 -7.32 0.02
N SER A 344 -18.52 -7.48 -1.27
CA SER A 344 -18.14 -6.37 -2.13
C SER A 344 -19.39 -5.77 -2.79
N PHE A 345 -19.40 -4.46 -2.97
CA PHE A 345 -20.50 -3.79 -3.67
C PHE A 345 -20.01 -2.69 -4.61
N GLY A 346 -20.87 -2.32 -5.53
CA GLY A 346 -20.70 -1.15 -6.39
C GLY A 346 -22.05 -0.69 -6.92
N ALA A 347 -22.15 0.58 -7.29
CA ALA A 347 -23.41 1.14 -7.76
C ALA A 347 -23.20 2.09 -8.94
N ALA A 348 -24.14 2.11 -9.88
CA ALA A 348 -24.16 3.06 -10.98
C ALA A 348 -24.67 4.44 -10.52
N THR A 349 -23.96 5.07 -9.60
CA THR A 349 -24.23 6.43 -9.10
C THR A 349 -23.25 7.43 -9.72
N LYS A 350 -23.44 8.72 -9.42
CA LYS A 350 -22.45 9.75 -9.78
C LYS A 350 -21.31 9.86 -8.76
N TRP A 351 -21.42 9.12 -7.66
CA TRP A 351 -20.44 9.16 -6.60
C TRP A 351 -19.25 8.26 -6.91
N PHE A 352 -19.50 7.10 -7.51
CA PHE A 352 -18.47 6.23 -8.07
C PHE A 352 -18.12 6.68 -9.48
N ASP A 353 -16.83 6.77 -9.78
CA ASP A 353 -16.35 7.11 -11.12
C ASP A 353 -16.35 5.93 -12.07
N ARG A 354 -16.53 4.70 -11.56
CA ARG A 354 -16.63 3.47 -12.35
C ARG A 354 -15.38 3.23 -13.19
N VAL A 355 -14.24 3.54 -12.58
CA VAL A 355 -12.89 3.27 -13.08
C VAL A 355 -12.18 2.27 -12.18
N ALA A 356 -10.89 2.01 -12.45
CA ALA A 356 -10.13 0.98 -11.75
C ALA A 356 -10.07 1.19 -10.23
N TRP A 357 -10.17 2.43 -9.72
CA TRP A 357 -10.07 2.76 -8.29
C TRP A 357 -11.42 2.88 -7.61
N ASP A 358 -12.27 1.85 -7.71
CA ASP A 358 -13.53 1.78 -6.97
C ASP A 358 -13.51 0.63 -5.95
N ILE A 359 -13.85 0.95 -4.69
CA ILE A 359 -14.00 -0.01 -3.60
C ILE A 359 -15.36 0.18 -2.93
N GLY A 360 -16.07 -0.91 -2.74
CA GLY A 360 -17.22 -1.01 -1.85
C GLY A 360 -17.10 -2.29 -1.05
N LEU A 361 -17.05 -2.17 0.28
CA LEU A 361 -16.95 -3.26 1.23
C LEU A 361 -18.01 -3.13 2.31
N VAL A 362 -18.65 -4.25 2.62
CA VAL A 362 -19.56 -4.40 3.75
C VAL A 362 -19.12 -5.60 4.57
N SER A 363 -19.05 -5.41 5.89
CA SER A 363 -18.94 -6.51 6.85
C SER A 363 -20.21 -6.56 7.69
N VAL A 364 -20.71 -7.77 7.88
CA VAL A 364 -21.83 -8.07 8.78
C VAL A 364 -21.27 -8.87 9.95
N ALA A 365 -21.36 -8.31 11.16
CA ALA A 365 -20.81 -8.93 12.36
C ALA A 365 -21.59 -10.22 12.73
N PRO A 366 -20.97 -11.14 13.51
CA PRO A 366 -21.66 -12.32 14.02
C PRO A 366 -23.02 -12.00 14.66
N GLY A 367 -24.04 -12.77 14.32
CA GLY A 367 -25.42 -12.53 14.75
C GLY A 367 -26.16 -11.44 13.95
N ALA A 368 -25.53 -10.92 12.89
CA ALA A 368 -26.09 -10.02 11.88
C ALA A 368 -26.81 -8.78 12.43
N ARG A 369 -26.37 -8.29 13.60
CA ARG A 369 -26.94 -7.11 14.28
C ARG A 369 -26.09 -5.86 14.15
N ARG A 370 -24.96 -5.94 13.44
CA ARG A 370 -24.09 -4.80 13.17
C ARG A 370 -23.55 -4.90 11.75
N ILE A 371 -23.54 -3.78 11.06
CA ILE A 371 -22.97 -3.63 9.73
C ILE A 371 -21.91 -2.53 9.78
N SER A 372 -20.77 -2.77 9.14
CA SER A 372 -19.80 -1.73 8.82
C SER A 372 -19.65 -1.63 7.31
N VAL A 373 -19.50 -0.40 6.81
CA VAL A 373 -19.38 -0.11 5.39
C VAL A 373 -18.14 0.76 5.15
N LEU A 374 -17.43 0.47 4.06
CA LEU A 374 -16.43 1.35 3.45
C LEU A 374 -16.71 1.43 1.95
N ALA A 375 -16.85 2.64 1.44
CA ALA A 375 -16.80 2.95 0.02
C ALA A 375 -15.65 3.93 -0.24
N ALA A 376 -14.95 3.77 -1.36
CA ALA A 376 -13.92 4.69 -1.81
C ALA A 376 -13.89 4.73 -3.33
N THR A 377 -13.57 5.90 -3.88
CA THR A 377 -13.33 6.07 -5.32
C THR A 377 -12.20 7.08 -5.55
N ASP A 378 -11.53 6.99 -6.70
CA ASP A 378 -10.53 7.94 -7.17
C ASP A 378 -10.53 7.95 -8.72
N THR A 379 -10.28 9.11 -9.32
CA THR A 379 -10.44 9.32 -10.79
C THR A 379 -9.76 10.61 -11.26
N ASP A 380 -9.99 11.00 -12.52
CA ASP A 380 -9.67 12.33 -13.08
C ASP A 380 -10.69 13.42 -12.74
#